data_AF-A0A381XP69-F1
#
_entry.id   AF-A0A381XP69-F1
#
_cell.length_a   1.000
_cell.length_b   1.000
_cell.length_c   1.000
_cell.angle_alpha   90.00
_cell.angle_beta   90.00
_cell.angle_gamma   90.00
#
_symmetry.space_group_name_H-M   'P 1'
#
loop_
_entity.id
_entity.type
_entity.pdbx_description
1 polymer ?
#
loop_
_entity_poly.entity_id
_entity_poly.type
_entity_poly.pdbx_seq_one_letter_code
_entity_poly.pdbx_strand_id
1 'polypeptide(L)'
;MNIFRQIILFFFLASLIIGVSVTIVSASDLIKASSIAMNGSAKYPDGFSHFEYVNPDAPKGGSVRLNSIGTYDSFNGFISKGVSADGLGMIYETLTTGSSDEAFTEYGLIADEIEYPEDRTWVIYHLNPKAKFHDGEPIKV
;
A
#
# COMPACT_ATOMS: atom_id res chain seq x y z
N MET A 1 56.73 -43.06 -7.03
CA MET A 1 55.37 -43.00 -7.62
C MET A 1 54.32 -42.26 -6.74
N ASN A 2 54.69 -41.70 -5.57
CA ASN A 2 53.71 -41.13 -4.62
C ASN A 2 53.62 -39.59 -4.64
N ILE A 3 54.64 -38.89 -5.17
CA ILE A 3 54.66 -37.41 -5.23
C ILE A 3 53.86 -36.86 -6.41
N PHE A 4 53.95 -37.50 -7.59
CA PHE A 4 53.14 -37.12 -8.76
C PHE A 4 51.64 -37.33 -8.53
N ARG A 5 51.25 -38.37 -7.78
CA ARG A 5 49.84 -38.61 -7.39
C ARG A 5 49.32 -37.55 -6.43
N GLN A 6 50.15 -37.09 -5.48
CA GLN A 6 49.79 -36.04 -4.53
C GLN A 6 49.64 -34.68 -5.21
N ILE A 7 50.50 -34.33 -6.18
CA ILE A 7 50.41 -33.06 -6.93
C ILE A 7 49.14 -33.02 -7.78
N ILE A 8 48.80 -34.13 -8.47
CA ILE A 8 47.57 -34.23 -9.27
C ILE A 8 46.32 -34.15 -8.37
N LEU A 9 46.33 -34.79 -7.20
CA LEU A 9 45.24 -34.67 -6.22
C LEU A 9 45.12 -33.25 -5.65
N PHE A 10 46.24 -32.53 -5.46
CA PHE A 10 46.23 -31.16 -4.96
C PHE A 10 45.65 -30.18 -6.00
N PHE A 11 45.97 -30.36 -7.29
CA PHE A 11 45.36 -29.58 -8.37
C PHE A 11 43.88 -29.92 -8.58
N PHE A 12 43.46 -31.18 -8.40
CA PHE A 12 42.06 -31.58 -8.47
C PHE A 12 41.23 -31.02 -7.29
N LEU A 13 41.82 -30.93 -6.10
CA LEU A 13 41.18 -30.36 -4.91
C LEU A 13 41.08 -28.82 -5.01
N ALA A 14 42.09 -28.16 -5.58
CA ALA A 14 42.06 -26.71 -5.81
C ALA A 14 41.05 -26.28 -6.90
N SER A 15 40.81 -27.14 -7.90
CA SER A 15 39.79 -26.89 -8.94
C SER A 15 38.36 -27.03 -8.44
N LEU A 16 38.11 -27.72 -7.32
CA LEU A 16 36.76 -27.94 -6.79
C LEU A 16 36.24 -26.73 -5.99
N ILE A 17 37.12 -25.81 -5.57
CA ILE A 17 36.76 -24.67 -4.70
C ILE A 17 36.36 -23.42 -5.49
N ILE A 18 36.66 -23.36 -6.80
CA ILE A 18 36.43 -22.15 -7.62
C ILE A 18 35.00 -22.08 -8.22
N GLY A 19 34.18 -23.14 -8.08
CA GLY A 19 32.96 -23.31 -8.86
C GLY A 19 31.61 -22.91 -8.23
N VAL A 20 31.56 -22.39 -6.99
CA VAL A 20 30.26 -22.11 -6.34
C VAL A 20 30.13 -20.62 -6.02
N SER A 21 29.87 -19.83 -7.04
CA SER A 21 29.25 -18.51 -6.85
C SER A 21 27.78 -18.74 -6.49
N VAL A 22 27.49 -18.85 -5.19
CA VAL A 22 26.11 -18.76 -4.71
C VAL A 22 25.65 -17.33 -4.95
N THR A 23 24.85 -17.11 -5.98
CA THR A 23 24.05 -15.89 -6.09
C THR A 23 23.04 -15.92 -4.95
N ILE A 24 23.36 -15.23 -3.86
CA ILE A 24 22.39 -14.92 -2.81
C ILE A 24 21.43 -13.92 -3.44
N VAL A 25 20.27 -14.42 -3.90
CA VAL A 25 19.12 -13.55 -4.12
C VAL A 25 18.73 -13.06 -2.74
N SER A 26 19.02 -11.80 -2.46
CA SER A 26 18.53 -11.15 -1.24
C SER A 26 17.01 -11.20 -1.31
N ALA A 27 16.38 -11.94 -0.41
CA ALA A 27 14.94 -11.80 -0.20
C ALA A 27 14.72 -10.35 0.25
N SER A 28 13.91 -9.59 -0.48
CA SER A 28 13.47 -8.27 -0.02
C SER A 28 12.68 -8.47 1.26
N ASP A 29 13.01 -7.72 2.32
CA ASP A 29 12.19 -7.74 3.52
C ASP A 29 10.76 -7.31 3.16
N LEU A 30 9.79 -8.13 3.56
CA LEU A 30 8.37 -7.89 3.34
C LEU A 30 7.86 -6.95 4.41
N ILE A 31 7.32 -5.82 3.99
CA ILE A 31 6.68 -4.85 4.87
C ILE A 31 5.19 -5.15 4.87
N LYS A 32 4.61 -5.30 6.06
CA LYS A 32 3.16 -5.35 6.30
C LYS A 32 2.83 -4.23 7.27
N ALA A 33 1.96 -3.32 6.87
CA ALA A 33 1.62 -2.15 7.68
C ALA A 33 0.20 -1.65 7.37
N SER A 34 -0.39 -0.90 8.31
CA SER A 34 -1.67 -0.21 8.08
C SER A 34 -1.52 1.10 7.30
N SER A 35 -0.28 1.45 6.93
CA SER A 35 0.05 2.68 6.20
C SER A 35 1.26 2.50 5.27
N ILE A 36 1.36 3.38 4.27
CA ILE A 36 2.50 3.47 3.37
C ILE A 36 2.82 4.94 3.08
N ALA A 37 4.04 5.36 3.43
CA ALA A 37 4.55 6.67 3.08
C ALA A 37 5.28 6.61 1.73
N MET A 38 5.13 7.63 0.88
CA MET A 38 5.92 7.74 -0.35
C MET A 38 7.41 7.83 -0.03
N ASN A 39 7.77 8.60 0.99
CA ASN A 39 9.13 8.75 1.47
C ASN A 39 9.15 8.72 3.01
N GLY A 40 10.16 8.08 3.59
CA GLY A 40 10.31 7.98 5.04
C GLY A 40 9.27 7.08 5.69
N SER A 41 8.86 7.43 6.91
CA SER A 41 7.87 6.70 7.71
C SER A 41 6.59 7.52 7.86
N ALA A 42 5.47 6.82 8.00
CA ALA A 42 4.18 7.42 8.34
C ALA A 42 4.24 8.11 9.72
N LYS A 43 3.60 9.28 9.86
CA LYS A 43 3.51 10.05 11.11
C LYS A 43 2.72 9.30 12.18
N TYR A 44 1.56 8.79 11.80
CA TYR A 44 0.67 8.06 12.70
C TYR A 44 1.06 6.58 12.79
N PRO A 45 1.24 6.03 14.01
CA PRO A 45 1.60 4.62 14.20
C PRO A 45 0.39 3.70 13.97
N ASP A 46 0.65 2.41 13.78
CA ASP A 46 -0.41 1.40 13.71
C ASP A 46 -1.33 1.48 14.94
N GLY A 47 -2.64 1.39 14.71
CA GLY A 47 -3.66 1.43 15.76
C GLY A 47 -3.97 2.81 16.32
N PHE A 48 -3.48 3.90 15.72
CA PHE A 48 -3.96 5.25 16.04
C PHE A 48 -5.48 5.36 15.83
N SER A 49 -6.14 6.21 16.62
CA SER A 49 -7.61 6.28 16.64
C SER A 49 -8.20 7.36 15.72
N HIS A 50 -7.45 8.44 15.44
CA HIS A 50 -7.86 9.53 14.57
C HIS A 50 -6.63 10.38 14.17
N PHE A 51 -6.72 11.06 13.03
CA PHE A 51 -5.73 12.09 12.67
C PHE A 51 -5.74 13.26 13.68
N GLU A 52 -4.60 13.92 13.88
CA GLU A 52 -4.44 15.02 14.85
C GLU A 52 -5.31 16.24 14.51
N TYR A 53 -5.61 16.45 13.23
CA TYR A 53 -6.44 17.55 12.77
C TYR A 53 -7.95 17.29 12.89
N VAL A 54 -8.36 16.12 13.41
CA VAL A 54 -9.75 15.75 13.62
C VAL A 54 -10.17 16.03 15.05
N ASN A 55 -11.36 16.62 15.23
CA ASN A 55 -12.04 16.65 16.52
C ASN A 55 -12.78 15.32 16.75
N PRO A 56 -12.31 14.42 17.64
CA PRO A 56 -12.98 13.14 17.88
C PRO A 56 -14.37 13.30 18.52
N ASP A 57 -14.59 14.41 19.24
CA ASP A 57 -15.86 14.75 19.91
C ASP A 57 -16.80 15.58 19.01
N ALA A 58 -16.56 15.59 17.68
CA ALA A 58 -17.41 16.31 16.74
C ALA A 58 -18.89 15.89 16.89
N PRO A 59 -19.82 16.83 17.16
CA PRO A 59 -21.23 16.54 17.26
C PRO A 59 -21.75 15.82 16.01
N LYS A 60 -22.56 14.78 16.19
CA LYS A 60 -23.15 14.03 15.07
C LYS A 60 -24.56 14.56 14.78
N GLY A 61 -24.84 14.83 13.50
CA GLY A 61 -26.14 15.32 13.03
C GLY A 61 -26.09 16.74 12.44
N GLY A 62 -27.28 17.27 12.11
CA GLY A 62 -27.42 18.56 11.43
C GLY A 62 -27.34 18.46 9.90
N SER A 63 -27.27 19.61 9.23
CA SER A 63 -27.13 19.67 7.77
C SER A 63 -26.21 20.81 7.38
N VAL A 64 -25.29 20.53 6.46
CA VAL A 64 -24.42 21.52 5.84
C VAL A 64 -24.94 21.79 4.42
N ARG A 65 -25.06 23.05 4.03
CA ARG A 65 -25.40 23.46 2.67
C ARG A 65 -24.20 24.15 2.05
N LEU A 66 -23.61 23.50 1.04
CA LEU A 66 -22.49 24.01 0.27
C LEU A 66 -22.99 24.48 -1.11
N ASN A 67 -22.29 25.44 -1.71
CA ASN A 67 -22.51 25.82 -3.11
C ASN A 67 -21.48 25.14 -4.02
N SER A 68 -21.84 24.96 -5.28
CA SER A 68 -20.95 24.58 -6.38
C SER A 68 -21.03 25.65 -7.46
N ILE A 69 -19.94 25.87 -8.19
CA ILE A 69 -19.87 26.82 -9.30
C ILE A 69 -19.98 26.04 -10.60
N GLY A 70 -21.02 26.31 -11.39
CA GLY A 70 -21.26 25.65 -12.68
C GLY A 70 -22.56 24.85 -12.71
N THR A 71 -22.57 23.78 -13.51
CA THR A 71 -23.68 22.82 -13.65
C THR A 71 -23.12 21.41 -13.76
N TYR A 72 -23.96 20.38 -13.66
CA TYR A 72 -23.61 18.99 -13.92
C TYR A 72 -24.61 18.36 -14.89
N ASP A 73 -24.19 17.29 -15.57
CA ASP A 73 -25.06 16.43 -16.41
C ASP A 73 -24.81 14.93 -16.19
N SER A 74 -23.89 14.55 -15.28
CA SER A 74 -23.53 13.17 -14.98
C SER A 74 -23.29 12.95 -13.47
N PHE A 75 -23.67 11.76 -12.98
CA PHE A 75 -23.28 11.25 -11.65
C PHE A 75 -22.16 10.20 -11.72
N ASN A 76 -21.62 9.93 -12.91
CA ASN A 76 -20.46 9.08 -13.09
C ASN A 76 -19.21 9.96 -13.20
N GLY A 77 -18.37 9.94 -12.17
CA GLY A 77 -17.13 10.72 -12.10
C GLY A 77 -15.96 10.20 -12.94
N PHE A 78 -16.10 9.01 -13.55
CA PHE A 78 -14.99 8.28 -14.17
C PHE A 78 -15.01 8.30 -15.71
N ILE A 79 -15.97 9.02 -16.32
CA ILE A 79 -16.09 9.13 -17.78
C ILE A 79 -15.37 10.36 -18.31
N SER A 80 -14.82 10.27 -19.51
CA SER A 80 -14.08 11.39 -20.14
C SER A 80 -14.97 12.53 -20.66
N LYS A 81 -16.28 12.32 -20.77
CA LYS A 81 -17.24 13.29 -21.35
C LYS A 81 -18.41 13.55 -20.41
N GLY A 82 -18.80 14.81 -20.30
CA GLY A 82 -19.84 15.29 -19.39
C GLY A 82 -19.23 16.13 -18.28
N VAL A 83 -20.08 16.70 -17.43
CA VAL A 83 -19.70 17.43 -16.22
C VAL A 83 -20.23 16.68 -15.02
N SER A 84 -19.32 16.09 -14.26
CA SER A 84 -19.63 15.33 -13.05
C SER A 84 -20.16 16.24 -11.94
N ALA A 85 -21.14 15.75 -11.18
CA ALA A 85 -21.63 16.46 -10.01
C ALA A 85 -20.53 16.64 -8.93
N ASP A 86 -20.51 17.79 -8.27
CA ASP A 86 -19.66 18.02 -7.11
C ASP A 86 -20.08 17.12 -5.94
N GLY A 87 -19.11 16.72 -5.11
CA GLY A 87 -19.37 15.90 -3.92
C GLY A 87 -19.47 14.39 -4.18
N LEU A 88 -19.31 13.92 -5.43
CA LEU A 88 -19.28 12.48 -5.74
C LEU A 88 -18.17 11.72 -4.98
N GLY A 89 -17.10 12.39 -4.57
CA GLY A 89 -16.06 11.79 -3.72
C GLY A 89 -16.55 11.34 -2.33
N MET A 90 -17.76 11.72 -1.90
CA MET A 90 -18.36 11.25 -0.64
C MET A 90 -19.09 9.91 -0.76
N ILE A 91 -19.25 9.36 -1.97
CA ILE A 91 -19.97 8.09 -2.23
C ILE A 91 -19.08 7.02 -2.85
N TYR A 92 -17.86 7.37 -3.27
CA TYR A 92 -16.84 6.45 -3.75
C TYR A 92 -15.65 6.50 -2.80
N GLU A 93 -15.10 5.33 -2.48
CA GLU A 93 -13.97 5.20 -1.57
C GLU A 93 -12.80 4.52 -2.29
N THR A 94 -11.59 4.82 -1.84
CA THR A 94 -10.33 4.24 -2.31
C THR A 94 -9.89 3.06 -1.44
N LEU A 95 -8.84 2.34 -1.86
CA LEU A 95 -8.28 1.26 -1.03
C LEU A 95 -7.68 1.81 0.28
N THR A 96 -7.04 2.96 0.21
CA THR A 96 -6.42 3.69 1.31
C THR A 96 -6.88 5.15 1.31
N THR A 97 -6.65 5.89 2.39
CA THR A 97 -6.89 7.34 2.46
C THR A 97 -5.62 8.10 2.82
N GLY A 98 -5.39 9.21 2.12
CA GLY A 98 -4.28 10.10 2.41
C GLY A 98 -4.50 10.93 3.69
N SER A 99 -3.44 11.20 4.44
CA SER A 99 -3.47 12.19 5.51
C SER A 99 -3.31 13.61 4.97
N SER A 100 -4.08 14.57 5.49
CA SER A 100 -4.01 15.99 5.07
C SER A 100 -2.85 16.79 5.69
N ASP A 101 -2.17 16.22 6.69
CA ASP A 101 -1.03 16.85 7.39
C ASP A 101 0.31 16.16 7.10
N GLU A 102 0.36 15.35 6.04
CA GLU A 102 1.57 14.73 5.52
C GLU A 102 1.70 14.97 4.02
N ALA A 103 2.92 14.84 3.49
CA ALA A 103 3.18 15.13 2.08
C ALA A 103 2.53 14.11 1.14
N PHE A 104 2.74 12.82 1.41
CA PHE A 104 2.15 11.72 0.65
C PHE A 104 2.25 10.42 1.46
N THR A 105 1.30 10.24 2.39
CA THR A 105 1.17 9.04 3.22
C THR A 105 -0.26 8.56 3.16
N GLU A 106 -0.43 7.27 2.89
CA GLU A 106 -1.71 6.59 2.78
C GLU A 106 -1.94 5.68 3.99
N TYR A 107 -3.16 5.68 4.54
CA TYR A 107 -3.61 4.85 5.66
C TYR A 107 -4.74 3.93 5.23
N GLY A 108 -4.90 2.80 5.92
CA GLY A 108 -5.93 1.82 5.61
C GLY A 108 -7.36 2.41 5.57
N LEU A 109 -8.15 1.97 4.59
CA LEU A 109 -9.55 2.35 4.39
C LEU A 109 -10.36 1.11 3.99
N ILE A 110 -10.63 0.89 2.69
CA ILE A 110 -11.23 -0.36 2.21
C ILE A 110 -10.25 -1.52 2.43
N ALA A 111 -8.95 -1.29 2.26
CA ALA A 111 -7.90 -2.19 2.65
C ALA A 111 -7.30 -1.73 3.98
N ASP A 112 -7.19 -2.63 4.97
CA ASP A 112 -6.67 -2.30 6.31
C ASP A 112 -5.22 -2.75 6.54
N GLU A 113 -4.67 -3.57 5.65
CA GLU A 113 -3.24 -3.93 5.61
C GLU A 113 -2.70 -3.81 4.18
N ILE A 114 -1.49 -3.26 4.07
CA ILE A 114 -0.73 -3.08 2.85
C ILE A 114 0.55 -3.91 2.98
N GLU A 115 0.77 -4.82 2.04
CA GLU A 115 1.94 -5.69 1.99
C GLU A 115 2.77 -5.39 0.74
N TYR A 116 4.05 -5.09 0.89
CA TYR A 116 4.94 -4.72 -0.20
C TYR A 116 6.42 -4.97 0.14
N PRO A 117 7.29 -5.21 -0.85
CA PRO A 117 8.74 -5.32 -0.65
C PRO A 117 9.37 -3.91 -0.56
N GLU A 118 10.55 -3.81 0.04
CA GLU A 118 11.28 -2.52 0.13
C GLU A 118 11.48 -1.82 -1.23
N ASP A 119 11.67 -2.60 -2.30
CA ASP A 119 11.85 -2.09 -3.66
C ASP A 119 10.54 -1.67 -4.36
N ARG A 120 9.39 -1.89 -3.71
CA ARG A 120 8.03 -1.57 -4.18
C ARG A 120 7.68 -2.15 -5.55
N THR A 121 8.30 -3.26 -5.95
CA THR A 121 8.03 -3.92 -7.24
C THR A 121 6.62 -4.50 -7.37
N TRP A 122 5.94 -4.71 -6.25
CA TRP A 122 4.54 -5.11 -6.19
C TRP A 122 3.88 -4.60 -4.90
N VAL A 123 2.57 -4.69 -4.83
CA VAL A 123 1.79 -4.41 -3.63
C VAL A 123 0.60 -5.37 -3.54
N ILE A 124 0.31 -5.85 -2.33
CA ILE A 124 -0.90 -6.58 -1.99
C ILE A 124 -1.70 -5.72 -1.01
N TYR A 125 -2.98 -5.52 -1.33
CA TYR A 125 -3.93 -4.89 -0.44
C TYR A 125 -4.83 -5.97 0.16
N HIS A 126 -4.87 -6.04 1.48
CA HIS A 126 -5.78 -6.95 2.20
C HIS A 126 -7.06 -6.19 2.51
N LEU A 127 -8.19 -6.65 1.94
CA LEU A 127 -9.48 -5.99 2.12
C LEU A 127 -9.98 -6.17 3.55
N ASN A 128 -10.44 -5.08 4.16
CA ASN A 128 -11.10 -5.08 5.45
C ASN A 128 -12.39 -5.91 5.35
N PRO A 129 -12.57 -6.98 6.13
CA PRO A 129 -13.74 -7.86 6.03
C PRO A 129 -15.06 -7.17 6.41
N LYS A 130 -15.00 -5.97 7.01
CA LYS A 130 -16.17 -5.14 7.32
C LYS A 130 -16.55 -4.18 6.19
N ALA A 131 -15.70 -4.03 5.16
CA ALA A 131 -15.95 -3.15 4.03
C ALA A 131 -17.14 -3.67 3.21
N LYS A 132 -18.12 -2.80 2.99
CA LYS A 132 -19.37 -3.13 2.30
C LYS A 132 -19.89 -1.92 1.55
N PHE A 133 -20.60 -2.18 0.46
CA PHE A 133 -21.38 -1.17 -0.23
C PHE A 133 -22.55 -0.70 0.63
N HIS A 134 -23.16 0.41 0.23
CA HIS A 134 -24.28 1.03 0.93
C HIS A 134 -25.54 0.14 0.96
N ASP A 135 -25.67 -0.81 0.02
CA ASP A 135 -26.72 -1.83 -0.03
C ASP A 135 -26.45 -3.04 0.90
N GLY A 136 -25.27 -3.09 1.52
CA GLY A 136 -24.85 -4.13 2.44
C GLY A 136 -24.01 -5.23 1.82
N GLU A 137 -23.83 -5.26 0.49
CA GLU A 137 -22.99 -6.27 -0.15
C GLU A 137 -21.50 -6.09 0.22
N PRO A 138 -20.76 -7.16 0.56
CA PRO A 138 -19.34 -7.06 0.87
C PRO A 138 -18.50 -6.63 -0.34
N ILE A 139 -17.47 -5.81 -0.10
CA ILE A 139 -16.45 -5.51 -1.13
C ILE A 139 -15.52 -6.74 -1.24
N LYS A 140 -15.27 -7.21 -2.46
CA LYS A 140 -14.55 -8.46 -2.76
C LYS A 140 -13.48 -8.23 -3.82
N VAL A 141 -12.50 -9.14 -3.87
CA VAL A 141 -11.50 -9.25 -4.94
C VAL A 141 -12.06 -9.87 -6.21
#